data_AF-A0A371LQ77-F1
#
_entry.id   AF-A0A371LQ77-F1
#
_cell.length_a   1.000
_cell.length_b   1.000
_cell.length_c   1.000
_cell.angle_alpha   90.00
_cell.angle_beta   90.00
_cell.angle_gamma   90.00
#
_symmetry.space_group_name_H-M   'P 1'
#
loop_
_entity.id
_entity.type
_entity.pdbx_description
1 polymer ?
#
loop_
_entity_poly.entity_id
_entity_poly.type
_entity_poly.pdbx_seq_one_letter_code
_entity_poly.pdbx_strand_id
1 'polypeptide(L)' 'MKLRTIVGDKAFRYLILAGVVATATNFLLTYVDTGRLDFFGAAVQFALIIVIGVGLVTYWNYMERRADAE' A
#
# COMPACT_ATOMS: atom_id res chain seq x y z
N MET A 1 11.07 14.91 -0.56
CA MET A 1 9.63 15.06 -0.25
C MET A 1 9.43 14.71 1.21
N LYS A 2 8.59 15.43 1.98
CA LYS A 2 8.34 15.05 3.39
C LYS A 2 7.30 13.92 3.43
N LEU A 3 7.41 12.97 4.37
CA LEU A 3 6.42 11.90 4.59
C LEU A 3 4.98 12.44 4.66
N ARG A 4 4.81 13.64 5.23
CA ARG A 4 3.52 14.36 5.30
C ARG A 4 2.89 14.62 3.92
N THR A 5 3.70 14.89 2.90
CA THR A 5 3.20 15.16 1.54
C THR A 5 2.73 13.88 0.86
N ILE A 6 3.42 12.76 1.09
CA ILE A 6 3.03 11.42 0.59
C ILE A 6 1.71 10.98 1.22
N VAL A 7 1.58 11.12 2.54
CA VAL A 7 0.35 10.75 3.27
C VAL A 7 -0.84 11.67 2.94
N GLY A 8 -0.57 12.88 2.45
CA GLY A 8 -1.60 13.82 1.98
C GLY A 8 -2.10 13.55 0.56
N ASP A 9 -1.40 12.72 -0.21
CA ASP A 9 -1.71 12.45 -1.61
C ASP A 9 -2.96 11.55 -1.75
N LYS A 10 -3.89 11.93 -2.63
CA LYS A 10 -5.14 11.18 -2.86
C LYS A 10 -4.87 9.81 -3.47
N ALA A 11 -3.94 9.70 -4.42
CA ALA A 11 -3.59 8.44 -5.06
C ALA A 11 -2.93 7.49 -4.06
N PHE A 12 -2.03 8.01 -3.20
CA PHE A 12 -1.47 7.22 -2.10
C PHE A 12 -2.57 6.73 -1.15
N ARG A 13 -3.49 7.61 -0.75
CA ARG A 13 -4.62 7.23 0.10
C ARG A 13 -5.48 6.14 -0.52
N TYR A 14 -5.84 6.26 -1.80
CA TYR A 14 -6.63 5.22 -2.49
C TYR A 14 -5.87 3.91 -2.61
N LEU A 15 -4.56 3.95 -2.86
CA LEU A 15 -3.72 2.76 -2.93
C LEU A 15 -3.64 2.05 -1.57
N ILE A 16 -3.44 2.81 -0.48
CA ILE A 16 -3.48 2.25 0.88
C ILE A 16 -4.86 1.68 1.19
N LEU A 17 -5.95 2.37 0.84
CA LEU A 17 -7.32 1.89 1.06
C LEU A 17 -7.59 0.59 0.30
N ALA A 18 -7.22 0.53 -0.97
CA ALA A 18 -7.36 -0.67 -1.79
C ALA A 18 -6.52 -1.83 -1.23
N GLY A 19 -5.29 -1.55 -0.78
CA GLY A 19 -4.45 -2.56 -0.13
C GLY A 19 -5.02 -3.06 1.19
N VAL A 20 -5.56 -2.18 2.03
CA VAL A 20 -6.26 -2.55 3.28
C VAL A 20 -7.46 -3.45 2.97
N VAL A 21 -8.29 -3.07 2.01
CA VAL A 21 -9.45 -3.86 1.59
C VAL A 21 -9.00 -5.23 1.09
N ALA A 22 -8.00 -5.30 0.21
CA ALA A 22 -7.47 -6.55 -0.30
C ALA A 22 -6.91 -7.46 0.80
N THR A 23 -6.20 -6.87 1.78
CA THR A 23 -5.67 -7.62 2.93
C THR A 23 -6.78 -8.16 3.82
N ALA A 24 -7.79 -7.34 4.11
CA ALA A 24 -8.94 -7.75 4.92
C ALA A 24 -9.74 -8.86 4.22
N THR A 25 -9.98 -8.73 2.91
CA THR A 25 -10.64 -9.77 2.11
C THR A 25 -9.84 -11.06 2.12
N ASN A 26 -8.53 -11.03 1.86
CA ASN A 26 -7.70 -12.23 1.90
C ASN A 26 -7.68 -12.87 3.29
N PHE A 27 -7.57 -12.06 4.36
CA PHE A 27 -7.60 -12.59 5.72
C PHE A 27 -8.92 -13.31 6.03
N LEU A 28 -10.05 -12.73 5.62
CA LEU A 28 -11.37 -13.37 5.77
C LEU A 28 -11.48 -14.64 4.94
N LEU A 29 -11.00 -14.64 3.69
CA LEU A 29 -11.01 -15.83 2.84
C LEU A 29 -10.16 -16.95 3.44
N THR A 30 -8.94 -16.64 3.89
CA THR A 30 -8.08 -17.61 4.58
C THR A 30 -8.76 -18.19 5.81
N TYR A 31 -9.45 -17.36 6.60
CA TYR A 31 -10.22 -17.84 7.76
C TYR A 31 -11.38 -18.75 7.36
N VAL A 32 -12.12 -18.40 6.31
CA VAL A 32 -13.24 -19.22 5.79
C VAL A 32 -12.73 -20.57 5.26
N ASP A 33 -11.59 -20.59 4.56
CA ASP A 33 -11.05 -21.81 3.95
C ASP A 33 -10.35 -22.73 4.97
N THR A 34 -9.65 -22.17 5.95
CA THR A 34 -8.79 -22.96 6.85
C THR A 34 -9.29 -23.02 8.30
N GLY A 35 -10.28 -22.20 8.66
CA GLY A 35 -10.72 -22.01 10.05
C GLY A 35 -9.66 -21.36 10.96
N ARG A 36 -8.54 -20.88 10.39
CA ARG A 36 -7.42 -20.29 11.13
C ARG A 36 -7.30 -18.80 10.87
N LEU A 37 -6.97 -18.07 11.92
CA LEU A 37 -6.65 -16.65 11.84
C LEU A 37 -5.16 -16.49 11.52
N ASP A 38 -4.83 -16.27 10.26
CA ASP A 38 -3.45 -16.05 9.80
C ASP A 38 -3.03 -14.57 9.95
N PHE A 39 -2.77 -14.18 11.19
CA PHE A 39 -2.33 -12.82 11.51
C PHE A 39 -0.95 -12.50 10.95
N PHE A 40 -0.08 -13.51 10.81
CA PHE A 40 1.27 -13.32 10.27
C PHE A 40 1.22 -13.02 8.77
N GLY A 41 0.46 -13.81 8.00
CA GLY A 41 0.22 -13.56 6.58
C GLY A 41 -0.39 -12.17 6.34
N ALA A 42 -1.41 -11.80 7.13
CA ALA A 42 -2.00 -10.47 7.05
C ALA A 42 -1.00 -9.34 7.35
N ALA A 43 -0.16 -9.50 8.38
CA ALA A 43 0.86 -8.51 8.74
C ALA A 43 1.92 -8.34 7.64
N VAL A 44 2.40 -9.45 7.06
CA VAL A 44 3.34 -9.44 5.94
C VAL A 44 2.73 -8.79 4.70
N GLN A 45 1.49 -9.14 4.37
CA GLN A 45 0.78 -8.56 3.24
C GLN A 45 0.59 -7.04 3.41
N PHE A 46 0.22 -6.61 4.61
CA PHE A 46 0.08 -5.20 4.95
C PHE A 46 1.42 -4.44 4.85
N ALA A 47 2.51 -5.04 5.34
CA ALA A 47 3.85 -4.47 5.22
C ALA A 47 4.27 -4.30 3.75
N LEU A 48 3.99 -5.29 2.90
CA LEU A 48 4.27 -5.21 1.46
C LEU A 48 3.51 -4.09 0.78
N ILE A 49 2.21 -3.90 1.10
CA ILE A 49 1.41 -2.80 0.57
C ILE A 49 2.02 -1.44 0.92
N ILE A 50 2.49 -1.27 2.16
CA ILE A 50 3.14 -0.02 2.57
C ILE A 50 4.43 0.21 1.79
N VAL A 51 5.30 -0.81 1.70
CA VAL A 51 6.58 -0.70 0.99
C VAL A 51 6.36 -0.38 -0.48
N ILE A 52 5.45 -1.09 -1.15
CA ILE A 52 5.11 -0.85 -2.56
C ILE A 52 4.50 0.54 -2.72
N GLY A 53 3.54 0.92 -1.88
CA GLY A 53 2.88 2.23 -1.95
C GLY A 53 3.86 3.39 -1.79
N VAL A 54 4.77 3.31 -0.81
CA VAL A 54 5.80 4.32 -0.61
C VAL A 54 6.76 4.38 -1.79
N GLY A 55 7.19 3.21 -2.30
CA GLY A 55 8.06 3.12 -3.47
C GLY A 55 7.44 3.76 -4.70
N LEU A 56 6.17 3.46 -4.98
CA LEU A 56 5.44 3.95 -6.15
C LEU A 56 5.27 5.47 -6.12
N VAL A 57 4.90 6.04 -4.97
CA VAL A 57 4.77 7.50 -4.82
C VAL A 57 6.14 8.18 -4.94
N THR A 58 7.18 7.60 -4.32
CA THR A 58 8.53 8.16 -4.41
C THR A 58 9.03 8.16 -5.84
N TYR A 59 8.78 7.07 -6.58
CA TYR A 59 9.12 6.94 -7.99
C TYR A 59 8.34 7.93 -8.87
N TRP A 60 7.04 8.05 -8.66
CA TRP A 60 6.21 9.01 -9.42
C TRP A 60 6.72 10.43 -9.25
N ASN A 61 7.00 10.85 -8.01
CA ASN A 61 7.57 12.17 -7.75
C ASN A 61 8.96 12.37 -8.35
N TYR A 62 9.77 11.33 -8.39
CA TYR A 62 11.06 11.39 -9.07
C TYR A 62 10.89 11.64 -10.57
N MET A 63 9.95 10.93 -11.21
CA MET A 63 9.61 11.12 -12.63
C MET A 63 9.03 12.50 -12.92
N GLU A 64 8.12 13.00 -12.08
CA GLU A 64 7.49 14.31 -12.23
C GLU A 64 8.52 15.44 -12.17
N ARG A 65 9.46 15.38 -11.21
CA ARG A 65 10.59 16.33 -11.13
C ARG A 65 11.52 16.27 -12.34
N ARG A 66 11.63 15.10 -12.96
CA ARG A 66 12.48 14.91 -14.13
C ARG A 66 11.80 15.47 -15.38
N ALA A 67 10.49 15.32 -15.48
CA ALA A 67 9.67 15.89 -16.55
C ALA A 67 9.62 17.42 -16.49
N ASP A 68 9.59 18.03 -15.30
CA ASP A 68 9.64 19.50 -15.15
C ASP A 68 11.03 20.11 -15.40
N ALA A 69 12.08 19.27 -15.44
CA ALA A 69 13.46 19.70 -15.64
C ALA A 69 13.93 19.64 -17.10
N GLU A 70 13.14 19.02 -17.98
CA GLU A 70 13.31 18.99 -19.44
C GLU A 70 12.43 20.05 -20.11
#